data_AF-M1RDH4-F1
#
_entry.id   AF-M1RDH4-F1
#
_cell.length_a   1.000
_cell.length_b   1.000
_cell.length_c   1.000
_cell.angle_alpha   90.00
_cell.angle_beta   90.00
_cell.angle_gamma   90.00
#
_symmetry.space_group_name_H-M   'P 1'
#
loop_
_entity.id
_entity.type
_entity.pdbx_description
1 polymer ?
#
loop_
_entity_poly.entity_id
_entity_poly.type
_entity_poly.pdbx_seq_one_letter_code
_entity_poly.pdbx_strand_id
1 'polypeptide(L)'
;MIDKSYIDFIKDKVYNQDEALQFFESLLEVHPHKDTLLSYLNPRRFLLLLELGERSSCIKKLILRHPTIFEETIPELWYKVKSKETYLKEINELYKHSDMSFEEFLAFYRRRELMRLVAKDILNTEDLEDILLEYSALADALIESLIKHISNDNAKELLVIGMGKLGSSELNFYSDIDVMFFSKDNTQYYDNICKLFMKSINTNTKEGEIYITDADLRPFGKSGPIVMSIEAAEDYYEMYGRFWERMALVRARAVYDESSLFSSFYENIIIPFVFKKSIDQRDLDNISLMKEKIELEQKKKTLSKGYNVKTGEGGIREVEFSLQAMTLLLGGKKPLLRDGNTYRLIMKLEQNGILSEEEGNSLKEAYTFLRRLEHLIQIKNCVQDHVLKDQDVEKFAFFMGFSKDKFNSLLSLHRSRVREIFDNLLPKSRKKVSLNPCQEAVILEDVEVFSQCIPNVKNPKNFFNSLLGIFQGKEGIYLSEKERQKFLEYLPTFIKK
;
A
#
# COMPACT_ATOMS: atom_id res chain seq x y z
N MET A 1 -38.65 -19.20 -4.43
CA MET A 1 -38.79 -17.77 -4.77
C MET A 1 -38.56 -16.97 -3.51
N ILE A 2 -37.81 -15.86 -3.59
CA ILE A 2 -37.67 -14.94 -2.48
C ILE A 2 -39.01 -14.22 -2.24
N ASP A 3 -39.40 -14.08 -0.98
CA ASP A 3 -40.61 -13.37 -0.56
C ASP A 3 -40.54 -11.89 -0.97
N LYS A 4 -41.67 -11.30 -1.33
CA LYS A 4 -41.81 -9.87 -1.66
C LYS A 4 -41.27 -8.98 -0.54
N SER A 5 -41.37 -9.42 0.71
CA SER A 5 -40.82 -8.72 1.87
C SER A 5 -39.30 -8.46 1.79
N TYR A 6 -38.53 -9.32 1.12
CA TYR A 6 -37.09 -9.14 0.93
C TYR A 6 -36.79 -8.13 -0.17
N ILE A 7 -37.58 -8.15 -1.26
CA ILE A 7 -37.49 -7.16 -2.34
C ILE A 7 -37.81 -5.77 -1.80
N ASP A 8 -38.86 -5.65 -0.98
CA ASP A 8 -39.21 -4.40 -0.31
C ASP A 8 -38.12 -3.98 0.69
N PHE A 9 -37.43 -4.93 1.35
CA PHE A 9 -36.36 -4.64 2.31
C PHE A 9 -35.09 -4.07 1.66
N ILE A 10 -34.71 -4.52 0.46
CA ILE A 10 -33.50 -4.06 -0.24
C ILE A 10 -33.70 -2.76 -1.02
N LYS A 11 -34.95 -2.32 -1.17
CA LYS A 11 -35.29 -1.08 -1.88
C LYS A 11 -34.51 0.11 -1.29
N ASP A 12 -33.90 0.90 -2.18
CA ASP A 12 -33.06 2.06 -1.85
C ASP A 12 -31.79 1.74 -1.01
N LYS A 13 -31.46 0.46 -0.80
CA LYS A 13 -30.25 0.00 -0.08
C LYS A 13 -29.20 -0.67 -0.96
N VAL A 14 -29.55 -0.95 -2.21
CA VAL A 14 -28.63 -1.37 -3.27
C VAL A 14 -28.65 -0.31 -4.37
N TYR A 15 -27.50 -0.08 -5.02
CA TYR A 15 -27.38 1.00 -6.00
C TYR A 15 -28.09 0.67 -7.33
N ASN A 16 -27.94 -0.57 -7.81
CA ASN A 16 -28.55 -1.13 -9.01
C ASN A 16 -29.28 -2.42 -8.65
N GLN A 17 -30.57 -2.29 -8.35
CA GLN A 17 -31.42 -3.40 -7.92
C GLN A 17 -31.51 -4.52 -8.96
N ASP A 18 -31.58 -4.19 -10.24
CA ASP A 18 -31.71 -5.17 -11.32
C ASP A 18 -30.44 -6.04 -11.43
N GLU A 19 -29.26 -5.41 -11.44
CA GLU A 19 -27.98 -6.14 -11.48
C GLU A 19 -27.77 -7.00 -10.21
N ALA A 20 -28.20 -6.51 -9.06
CA ALA A 20 -28.13 -7.24 -7.80
C ALA A 20 -29.03 -8.48 -7.81
N LEU A 21 -30.27 -8.36 -8.29
CA LEU A 21 -31.19 -9.50 -8.38
C LEU A 21 -30.73 -10.53 -9.43
N GLN A 22 -30.22 -10.07 -10.58
CA GLN A 22 -29.63 -10.97 -11.59
C GLN A 22 -28.44 -11.76 -11.03
N PHE A 23 -27.61 -11.13 -10.20
CA PHE A 23 -26.53 -11.84 -9.51
C PHE A 23 -27.08 -12.95 -8.62
N PHE A 24 -28.11 -12.66 -7.83
CA PHE A 24 -28.71 -13.64 -6.95
C PHE A 24 -29.39 -14.79 -7.70
N GLU A 25 -30.07 -14.51 -8.81
CA GLU A 25 -30.63 -15.53 -9.71
C GLU A 25 -29.53 -16.44 -10.27
N SER A 26 -28.43 -15.85 -10.75
CA SER A 26 -27.26 -16.59 -11.24
C SER A 26 -26.67 -17.50 -10.15
N LEU A 27 -26.61 -17.02 -8.90
CA LEU A 27 -26.14 -17.82 -7.78
C LEU A 27 -27.08 -19.00 -7.52
N LEU A 28 -28.40 -18.79 -7.53
CA LEU A 28 -29.37 -19.87 -7.37
C LEU A 28 -29.26 -20.93 -8.47
N GLU A 29 -28.90 -20.57 -9.70
CA GLU A 29 -28.71 -21.53 -10.78
C GLU A 29 -27.55 -22.50 -10.52
N VAL A 30 -26.44 -21.99 -10.00
CA VAL A 30 -25.21 -22.76 -9.76
C VAL A 30 -25.13 -23.38 -8.36
N HIS A 31 -25.96 -22.94 -7.41
CA HIS A 31 -25.89 -23.41 -6.03
C HIS A 31 -26.26 -24.91 -5.91
N PRO A 32 -25.42 -25.76 -5.29
CA PRO A 32 -25.67 -27.20 -5.19
C PRO A 32 -26.88 -27.53 -4.30
N HIS A 33 -27.18 -26.67 -3.33
CA HIS A 33 -28.25 -26.87 -2.34
C HIS A 33 -29.09 -25.59 -2.17
N LYS A 34 -29.94 -25.27 -3.14
CA LYS A 34 -30.70 -23.99 -3.18
C LYS A 34 -31.55 -23.76 -1.93
N ASP A 35 -32.19 -24.81 -1.42
CA ASP A 35 -33.05 -24.72 -0.25
C ASP A 35 -32.27 -24.38 1.04
N THR A 36 -31.02 -24.84 1.13
CA THR A 36 -30.12 -24.50 2.24
C THR A 36 -29.80 -23.01 2.23
N LEU A 37 -29.38 -22.47 1.08
CA LEU A 37 -29.12 -21.03 0.91
C LEU A 37 -30.36 -20.20 1.24
N LEU A 38 -31.51 -20.55 0.67
CA LEU A 38 -32.76 -19.82 0.93
C LEU A 38 -33.15 -19.84 2.41
N SER A 39 -32.92 -20.96 3.11
CA SER A 39 -33.18 -21.08 4.55
C SER A 39 -32.18 -20.29 5.40
N TYR A 40 -30.94 -20.16 4.94
CA TYR A 40 -29.90 -19.39 5.61
C TYR A 40 -30.14 -17.87 5.50
N LEU A 41 -30.71 -17.41 4.37
CA LEU A 41 -30.92 -16.00 4.09
C LEU A 41 -32.08 -15.42 4.91
N ASN A 42 -31.76 -14.49 5.81
CA ASN A 42 -32.69 -13.50 6.35
C ASN A 42 -32.53 -12.16 5.58
N PRO A 43 -33.42 -11.15 5.77
CA PRO A 43 -33.34 -9.90 5.01
C PRO A 43 -31.97 -9.18 5.09
N ARG A 44 -31.28 -9.26 6.25
CA ARG A 44 -29.96 -8.63 6.43
C ARG A 44 -28.86 -9.39 5.68
N ARG A 45 -28.84 -10.72 5.77
CA ARG A 45 -27.87 -11.55 5.02
C ARG A 45 -28.10 -11.45 3.52
N PHE A 46 -29.36 -11.37 3.10
CA PHE A 46 -29.70 -11.15 1.71
C PHE A 46 -29.16 -9.80 1.21
N LEU A 47 -29.38 -8.71 1.94
CA LEU A 47 -28.80 -7.41 1.60
C LEU A 47 -27.27 -7.47 1.52
N LEU A 48 -26.60 -8.06 2.52
CA LEU A 48 -25.15 -8.18 2.53
C LEU A 48 -24.60 -8.96 1.33
N LEU A 49 -25.25 -10.07 0.96
CA LEU A 49 -24.89 -10.86 -0.22
C LEU A 49 -24.92 -9.99 -1.48
N LEU A 50 -25.98 -9.19 -1.65
CA LEU A 50 -26.12 -8.30 -2.79
C LEU A 50 -25.08 -7.18 -2.78
N GLU A 51 -24.84 -6.55 -1.62
CA GLU A 51 -23.84 -5.48 -1.49
C GLU A 51 -22.41 -5.98 -1.79
N LEU A 52 -22.05 -7.19 -1.35
CA LEU A 52 -20.78 -7.82 -1.69
C LEU A 52 -20.61 -7.99 -3.21
N GLY A 53 -21.65 -8.47 -3.89
CA GLY A 53 -21.64 -8.66 -5.34
C GLY A 53 -21.61 -7.34 -6.13
N GLU A 54 -22.27 -6.31 -5.62
CA GLU A 54 -22.37 -5.00 -6.26
C GLU A 54 -21.11 -4.15 -6.09
N ARG A 55 -20.46 -4.24 -4.92
CA ARG A 55 -19.24 -3.52 -4.60
C ARG A 55 -18.01 -4.17 -5.22
N SER A 56 -17.99 -5.50 -5.40
CA SER A 56 -16.81 -6.23 -5.85
C SER A 56 -17.06 -7.32 -6.90
N SER A 57 -16.49 -7.13 -8.09
CA SER A 57 -16.61 -8.11 -9.18
C SER A 57 -15.88 -9.42 -8.91
N CYS A 58 -14.79 -9.42 -8.15
CA CYS A 58 -14.08 -10.66 -7.79
C CYS A 58 -14.76 -11.40 -6.65
N ILE A 59 -15.37 -10.71 -5.68
CA ILE A 59 -16.19 -11.38 -4.66
C ILE A 59 -17.42 -12.00 -5.32
N LYS A 60 -18.08 -11.26 -6.24
CA LYS A 60 -19.16 -11.82 -7.08
C LYS A 60 -18.73 -13.10 -7.80
N LYS A 61 -17.57 -13.08 -8.47
CA LYS A 61 -17.02 -14.26 -9.17
C LYS A 61 -16.64 -15.39 -8.21
N LEU A 62 -16.08 -15.08 -7.05
CA LEU A 62 -15.74 -16.06 -6.01
C LEU A 62 -17.00 -16.80 -5.56
N ILE A 63 -18.07 -16.07 -5.21
CA ILE A 63 -19.34 -16.64 -4.77
C ILE A 63 -19.96 -17.50 -5.88
N LEU A 64 -19.94 -17.05 -7.15
CA LEU A 64 -20.49 -17.87 -8.25
C LEU A 64 -19.66 -19.13 -8.53
N ARG A 65 -18.35 -19.10 -8.29
CA ARG A 65 -17.47 -20.27 -8.48
C ARG A 65 -17.55 -21.25 -7.32
N HIS A 66 -17.72 -20.73 -6.10
CA HIS A 66 -17.82 -21.50 -4.86
C HIS A 66 -19.15 -21.15 -4.16
N PRO A 67 -20.29 -21.68 -4.63
CA PRO A 67 -21.62 -21.17 -4.25
C PRO A 67 -21.94 -21.21 -2.76
N THR A 68 -21.36 -22.16 -2.01
CA THR A 68 -21.57 -22.31 -0.56
C THR A 68 -20.70 -21.38 0.29
N ILE A 69 -19.70 -20.72 -0.30
CA ILE A 69 -18.67 -19.96 0.44
C ILE A 69 -19.24 -18.84 1.30
N PHE A 70 -20.36 -18.23 0.87
CA PHE A 70 -21.03 -17.19 1.63
C PHE A 70 -21.60 -17.74 2.94
N GLU A 71 -22.29 -18.88 2.90
CA GLU A 71 -22.88 -19.51 4.08
C GLU A 71 -21.83 -20.06 5.04
N GLU A 72 -20.69 -20.50 4.50
CA GLU A 72 -19.54 -21.02 5.25
C GLU A 72 -18.76 -19.89 5.96
N THR A 73 -18.60 -18.73 5.32
CA THR A 73 -17.70 -17.67 5.81
C THR A 73 -18.39 -16.64 6.69
N ILE A 74 -19.63 -16.25 6.36
CA ILE A 74 -20.35 -15.14 7.01
C ILE A 74 -20.70 -15.38 8.50
N PRO A 75 -20.92 -16.62 8.99
CA PRO A 75 -21.07 -16.86 10.42
C PRO A 75 -19.87 -16.40 11.27
N GLU A 76 -18.66 -16.35 10.69
CA GLU A 76 -17.42 -15.96 11.38
C GLU A 76 -17.25 -14.44 11.54
N LEU A 77 -18.22 -13.62 11.11
CA LEU A 77 -18.08 -12.15 11.16
C LEU A 77 -18.03 -11.58 12.58
N TRP A 78 -18.75 -12.20 13.53
CA TRP A 78 -19.23 -11.50 14.73
C TRP A 78 -18.26 -11.49 15.91
N TYR A 79 -17.23 -12.33 15.91
CA TYR A 79 -16.35 -12.47 17.06
C TYR A 79 -14.91 -12.74 16.60
N LYS A 80 -14.11 -11.64 16.58
CA LYS A 80 -12.64 -11.57 16.70
C LYS A 80 -11.90 -11.08 15.45
N VAL A 81 -11.00 -10.12 15.67
CA VAL A 81 -9.89 -9.79 14.77
C VAL A 81 -8.95 -11.00 14.72
N LYS A 82 -8.79 -11.63 13.54
CA LYS A 82 -7.90 -12.78 13.39
C LYS A 82 -6.44 -12.35 13.42
N SER A 83 -5.66 -12.94 14.34
CA SER A 83 -4.22 -12.76 14.37
C SER A 83 -3.52 -13.62 13.31
N LYS A 84 -2.24 -13.33 13.03
CA LYS A 84 -1.39 -14.15 12.16
C LYS A 84 -1.41 -15.63 12.58
N GLU A 85 -1.30 -15.91 13.87
CA GLU A 85 -1.31 -17.28 14.42
C GLU A 85 -2.65 -17.98 14.21
N THR A 86 -3.74 -17.22 14.22
CA THR A 86 -5.09 -17.74 13.95
C THR A 86 -5.18 -18.17 12.48
N TYR A 87 -4.74 -17.31 11.56
CA TYR A 87 -4.69 -17.62 10.14
C TYR A 87 -3.78 -18.81 9.82
N LEU A 88 -2.59 -18.89 10.43
CA LEU A 88 -1.68 -20.02 10.25
C LEU A 88 -2.32 -21.36 10.68
N LYS A 89 -3.07 -21.37 11.79
CA LYS A 89 -3.79 -22.57 12.24
C LYS A 89 -4.87 -22.98 11.24
N GLU A 90 -5.72 -22.04 10.83
CA GLU A 90 -6.79 -22.30 9.86
C GLU A 90 -6.24 -22.78 8.52
N ILE A 91 -5.19 -22.16 7.98
CA ILE A 91 -4.51 -22.58 6.75
C ILE A 91 -4.05 -24.03 6.85
N ASN A 92 -3.36 -24.37 7.95
CA ASN A 92 -2.83 -25.73 8.17
C ASN A 92 -3.93 -26.77 8.36
N GLU A 93 -5.06 -26.42 8.97
CA GLU A 93 -6.18 -27.33 9.18
C GLU A 93 -6.98 -27.55 7.90
N LEU A 94 -7.32 -26.47 7.19
CA LEU A 94 -8.14 -26.53 5.98
C LEU A 94 -7.38 -27.13 4.80
N TYR A 95 -6.08 -26.84 4.64
CA TYR A 95 -5.30 -27.38 3.53
C TYR A 95 -5.14 -28.91 3.60
N LYS A 96 -5.14 -29.51 4.80
CA LYS A 96 -5.09 -30.98 4.96
C LYS A 96 -6.25 -31.72 4.29
N HIS A 97 -7.37 -31.02 4.11
CA HIS A 97 -8.58 -31.56 3.51
C HIS A 97 -8.84 -30.99 2.10
N SER A 98 -7.87 -30.28 1.53
CA SER A 98 -7.96 -29.64 0.22
C SER A 98 -7.31 -30.51 -0.86
N ASP A 99 -7.98 -30.64 -2.01
CA ASP A 99 -7.42 -31.26 -3.22
C ASP A 99 -6.68 -30.26 -4.13
N MET A 100 -6.66 -28.97 -3.78
CA MET A 100 -5.97 -27.91 -4.52
C MET A 100 -4.45 -27.99 -4.35
N SER A 101 -3.68 -27.44 -5.30
CA SER A 101 -2.28 -27.11 -5.04
C SER A 101 -2.17 -26.12 -3.87
N PHE A 102 -1.00 -26.02 -3.24
CA PHE A 102 -0.83 -25.10 -2.12
C PHE A 102 -1.03 -23.65 -2.54
N GLU A 103 -0.51 -23.26 -3.71
CA GLU A 103 -0.70 -21.91 -4.26
C GLU A 103 -2.16 -21.62 -4.60
N GLU A 104 -2.87 -22.59 -5.20
CA GLU A 104 -4.31 -22.50 -5.48
C GLU A 104 -5.11 -22.31 -4.19
N PHE A 105 -4.80 -23.10 -3.16
CA PHE A 105 -5.43 -23.01 -1.85
C PHE A 105 -5.20 -21.65 -1.19
N LEU A 106 -3.97 -21.14 -1.16
CA LEU A 106 -3.67 -19.84 -0.55
C LEU A 106 -4.35 -18.68 -1.31
N ALA A 107 -4.44 -18.77 -2.64
CA ALA A 107 -5.16 -17.81 -3.47
C ALA A 107 -6.67 -17.82 -3.22
N PHE A 108 -7.26 -19.00 -3.06
CA PHE A 108 -8.67 -19.16 -2.64
C PHE A 108 -8.89 -18.58 -1.24
N TYR A 109 -8.07 -19.00 -0.29
CA TYR A 109 -8.18 -18.62 1.12
C TYR A 109 -8.07 -17.10 1.32
N ARG A 110 -7.13 -16.43 0.64
CA ARG A 110 -7.05 -14.96 0.64
C ARG A 110 -8.36 -14.32 0.20
N ARG A 111 -8.98 -14.80 -0.88
CA ARG A 111 -10.23 -14.24 -1.42
C ARG A 111 -11.41 -14.48 -0.49
N ARG A 112 -11.47 -15.66 0.15
CA ARG A 112 -12.45 -15.98 1.20
C ARG A 112 -12.36 -14.97 2.34
N GLU A 113 -11.16 -14.75 2.87
CA GLU A 113 -10.93 -13.82 3.97
C GLU A 113 -11.12 -12.36 3.56
N LEU A 114 -10.77 -11.99 2.33
CA LEU A 114 -11.09 -10.67 1.77
C LEU A 114 -12.61 -10.43 1.74
N MET A 115 -13.40 -11.40 1.29
CA MET A 115 -14.87 -11.31 1.33
C MET A 115 -15.38 -11.08 2.76
N ARG A 116 -14.83 -11.81 3.75
CA ARG A 116 -15.17 -11.64 5.17
C ARG A 116 -14.85 -10.22 5.67
N LEU A 117 -13.67 -9.70 5.32
CA LEU A 117 -13.23 -8.37 5.75
C LEU A 117 -14.01 -7.24 5.06
N VAL A 118 -14.34 -7.39 3.77
CA VAL A 118 -15.24 -6.45 3.08
C VAL A 118 -16.64 -6.50 3.70
N ALA A 119 -17.14 -7.66 4.10
CA ALA A 119 -18.40 -7.75 4.82
C ALA A 119 -18.35 -7.03 6.18
N LYS A 120 -17.24 -7.11 6.93
CA LYS A 120 -17.03 -6.31 8.16
C LYS A 120 -17.08 -4.81 7.89
N ASP A 121 -16.44 -4.34 6.82
CA ASP A 121 -16.44 -2.93 6.41
C ASP A 121 -17.84 -2.45 6.03
N ILE A 122 -18.59 -3.23 5.24
CA ILE A 122 -19.98 -2.93 4.86
C ILE A 122 -20.88 -2.82 6.09
N LEU A 123 -20.78 -3.78 7.01
CA LEU A 123 -21.60 -3.82 8.22
C LEU A 123 -21.13 -2.84 9.31
N ASN A 124 -19.99 -2.18 9.12
CA ASN A 124 -19.31 -1.34 10.12
C ASN A 124 -19.16 -2.05 11.48
N THR A 125 -18.76 -3.32 11.46
CA THR A 125 -18.55 -4.11 12.70
C THR A 125 -17.18 -3.86 13.33
N GLU A 126 -16.23 -3.30 12.57
CA GLU A 126 -14.88 -2.95 13.01
C GLU A 126 -14.48 -1.62 12.37
N ASP A 127 -13.55 -0.90 13.02
CA ASP A 127 -12.95 0.29 12.43
C ASP A 127 -12.01 -0.08 11.28
N LEU A 128 -11.80 0.86 10.35
CA LEU A 128 -10.94 0.61 9.19
C LEU A 128 -9.51 0.25 9.60
N GLU A 129 -8.99 0.86 10.66
CA GLU A 129 -7.67 0.57 11.20
C GLU A 129 -7.53 -0.92 11.55
N ASP A 130 -8.49 -1.48 12.27
CA ASP A 130 -8.51 -2.89 12.65
C ASP A 130 -8.64 -3.83 11.45
N ILE A 131 -9.46 -3.46 10.45
CA ILE A 131 -9.58 -4.22 9.19
C ILE A 131 -8.24 -4.27 8.45
N LEU A 132 -7.51 -3.15 8.40
CA LEU A 132 -6.21 -3.07 7.76
C LEU A 132 -5.14 -3.86 8.52
N LEU A 133 -5.17 -3.84 9.86
CA LEU A 133 -4.31 -4.65 10.71
C LEU A 133 -4.58 -6.15 10.47
N GLU A 134 -5.85 -6.56 10.48
CA GLU A 134 -6.26 -7.95 10.24
C GLU A 134 -5.84 -8.43 8.84
N TYR A 135 -6.04 -7.60 7.81
CA TYR A 135 -5.65 -7.95 6.44
C TYR A 135 -4.13 -8.05 6.27
N SER A 136 -3.37 -7.23 6.99
CA SER A 136 -1.92 -7.34 7.04
C SER A 136 -1.48 -8.63 7.73
N ALA A 137 -2.15 -9.03 8.81
CA ALA A 137 -1.89 -10.29 9.50
C ALA A 137 -2.20 -11.52 8.62
N LEU A 138 -3.22 -11.44 7.77
CA LEU A 138 -3.50 -12.44 6.73
C LEU A 138 -2.33 -12.55 5.76
N ALA A 139 -1.81 -11.42 5.25
CA ALA A 139 -0.66 -11.43 4.36
C ALA A 139 0.58 -12.03 5.03
N ASP A 140 0.87 -11.67 6.28
CA ASP A 140 1.97 -12.25 7.05
C ASP A 140 1.83 -13.77 7.20
N ALA A 141 0.63 -14.27 7.48
CA ALA A 141 0.36 -15.71 7.61
C ALA A 141 0.54 -16.44 6.28
N LEU A 142 0.04 -15.89 5.17
CA LEU A 142 0.20 -16.48 3.83
C LEU A 142 1.67 -16.51 3.39
N ILE A 143 2.44 -15.46 3.68
CA ILE A 143 3.89 -15.39 3.43
C ILE A 143 4.61 -16.48 4.22
N GLU A 144 4.37 -16.56 5.53
CA GLU A 144 5.00 -17.56 6.39
C GLU A 144 4.64 -18.99 5.97
N SER A 145 3.35 -19.26 5.72
CA SER A 145 2.88 -20.56 5.24
C SER A 145 3.58 -20.98 3.95
N LEU A 146 3.75 -20.07 2.99
CA LEU A 146 4.42 -20.35 1.72
C LEU A 146 5.92 -20.61 1.89
N ILE A 147 6.61 -19.80 2.71
CA ILE A 147 8.04 -20.02 3.02
C ILE A 147 8.25 -21.37 3.69
N LYS A 148 7.42 -21.71 4.69
CA LYS A 148 7.49 -23.00 5.39
C LYS A 148 7.23 -24.16 4.46
N HIS A 149 6.25 -24.05 3.58
CA HIS A 149 5.96 -25.07 2.58
C HIS A 149 7.13 -25.31 1.61
N ILE A 150 7.72 -24.23 1.05
CA ILE A 150 8.83 -24.33 0.10
C ILE A 150 10.10 -24.86 0.75
N SER A 151 10.37 -24.44 1.98
CA SER A 151 11.58 -24.80 2.73
C SER A 151 11.48 -26.14 3.47
N ASN A 152 10.29 -26.74 3.53
CA ASN A 152 9.97 -27.83 4.45
C ASN A 152 10.31 -27.48 5.90
N ASP A 153 9.93 -26.27 6.34
CA ASP A 153 10.13 -25.73 7.70
C ASP A 153 11.61 -25.55 8.11
N ASN A 154 12.51 -25.44 7.12
CA ASN A 154 13.96 -25.32 7.36
C ASN A 154 14.50 -23.90 7.17
N ALA A 155 13.65 -22.90 6.88
CA ALA A 155 14.09 -21.54 6.61
C ALA A 155 14.37 -20.67 7.86
N LYS A 156 14.85 -21.26 8.96
CA LYS A 156 14.86 -20.62 10.29
C LYS A 156 15.73 -19.36 10.41
N GLU A 157 16.78 -19.25 9.61
CA GLU A 157 17.70 -18.09 9.61
C GLU A 157 17.44 -17.13 8.44
N LEU A 158 16.28 -17.25 7.78
CA LEU A 158 15.75 -16.28 6.84
C LEU A 158 14.95 -15.22 7.60
N LEU A 159 15.20 -13.96 7.28
CA LEU A 159 14.41 -12.80 7.69
C LEU A 159 13.70 -12.25 6.44
N VAL A 160 12.38 -12.12 6.52
CA VAL A 160 11.60 -11.39 5.51
C VAL A 160 11.03 -10.14 6.16
N ILE A 161 11.41 -9.00 5.60
CA ILE A 161 10.94 -7.68 6.02
C ILE A 161 9.86 -7.23 5.04
N GLY A 162 8.66 -7.00 5.54
CA GLY A 162 7.61 -6.30 4.83
C GLY A 162 7.89 -4.80 4.81
N MET A 163 7.68 -4.18 3.65
CA MET A 163 7.88 -2.76 3.41
C MET A 163 6.55 -2.08 3.09
N GLY A 164 6.56 -0.75 3.00
CA GLY A 164 5.38 0.02 2.59
C GLY A 164 4.15 -0.28 3.45
N LYS A 165 3.00 -0.50 2.81
CA LYS A 165 1.73 -0.77 3.51
C LYS A 165 1.74 -2.10 4.27
N LEU A 166 2.43 -3.13 3.78
CA LEU A 166 2.59 -4.40 4.50
C LEU A 166 3.41 -4.19 5.79
N GLY A 167 4.54 -3.50 5.67
CA GLY A 167 5.43 -3.21 6.79
C GLY A 167 4.76 -2.39 7.89
N SER A 168 3.94 -1.40 7.52
CA SER A 168 3.16 -0.60 8.48
C SER A 168 1.95 -1.31 9.10
N SER A 169 1.63 -2.53 8.67
CA SER A 169 0.38 -3.22 9.01
C SER A 169 -0.86 -2.43 8.58
N GLU A 170 -0.82 -1.85 7.39
CA GLU A 170 -1.90 -1.03 6.81
C GLU A 170 -2.24 -1.46 5.39
N LEU A 171 -2.11 -2.76 5.10
CA LEU A 171 -2.25 -3.32 3.76
C LEU A 171 -3.62 -3.03 3.15
N ASN A 172 -3.62 -2.54 1.91
CA ASN A 172 -4.87 -2.31 1.17
C ASN A 172 -5.28 -3.61 0.44
N PHE A 173 -6.59 -3.82 0.21
CA PHE A 173 -7.16 -5.01 -0.41
C PHE A 173 -6.51 -5.40 -1.74
N TYR A 174 -6.17 -4.43 -2.59
CA TYR A 174 -5.47 -4.66 -3.87
C TYR A 174 -4.24 -3.76 -4.00
N SER A 175 -3.36 -3.80 -3.01
CA SER A 175 -1.98 -3.32 -3.16
C SER A 175 -1.01 -4.47 -3.34
N ASP A 176 0.06 -4.21 -4.09
CA ASP A 176 1.25 -5.05 -4.10
C ASP A 176 1.83 -5.13 -2.67
N ILE A 177 2.55 -6.21 -2.40
CA ILE A 177 3.33 -6.36 -1.19
C ILE A 177 4.81 -6.19 -1.50
N ASP A 178 5.46 -5.28 -0.81
CA ASP A 178 6.88 -5.03 -0.94
C ASP A 178 7.64 -5.81 0.15
N VAL A 179 8.65 -6.60 -0.23
CA VAL A 179 9.43 -7.42 0.69
C VAL A 179 10.94 -7.27 0.48
N MET A 180 11.72 -7.50 1.52
CA MET A 180 13.17 -7.69 1.43
C MET A 180 13.56 -8.97 2.15
N PHE A 181 14.52 -9.70 1.58
CA PHE A 181 15.03 -10.94 2.15
C PHE A 181 16.44 -10.73 2.69
N PHE A 182 16.64 -11.11 3.94
CA PHE A 182 17.94 -11.15 4.58
C PHE A 182 18.17 -12.51 5.21
N SER A 183 19.42 -12.90 5.40
CA SER A 183 19.74 -14.10 6.19
C SER A 183 20.88 -13.81 7.14
N LYS A 184 20.97 -14.62 8.21
CA LYS A 184 22.15 -14.58 9.09
C LYS A 184 23.38 -15.13 8.36
N ASP A 185 23.24 -16.32 7.80
CA ASP A 185 24.28 -17.04 7.06
C ASP A 185 23.71 -17.71 5.79
N ASN A 186 24.55 -18.41 5.03
CA ASN A 186 24.18 -19.30 3.92
C ASN A 186 23.23 -18.69 2.86
N THR A 187 23.59 -17.51 2.34
CA THR A 187 22.82 -16.79 1.31
C THR A 187 22.53 -17.64 0.06
N GLN A 188 23.43 -18.58 -0.29
CA GLN A 188 23.24 -19.47 -1.45
C GLN A 188 22.05 -20.43 -1.27
N TYR A 189 21.83 -20.97 -0.07
CA TYR A 189 20.66 -21.82 0.22
C TYR A 189 19.37 -20.99 0.16
N TYR A 190 19.37 -19.82 0.81
CA TYR A 190 18.20 -18.95 0.87
C TYR A 190 17.85 -18.28 -0.45
N ASP A 191 18.81 -18.06 -1.34
CA ASP A 191 18.58 -17.49 -2.68
C ASP A 191 17.58 -18.35 -3.48
N ASN A 192 17.74 -19.67 -3.42
CA ASN A 192 16.81 -20.61 -4.07
C ASN A 192 15.41 -20.55 -3.45
N ILE A 193 15.31 -20.53 -2.12
CA ILE A 193 14.03 -20.42 -1.41
C ILE A 193 13.32 -19.12 -1.77
N CYS A 194 14.03 -17.98 -1.74
CA CYS A 194 13.46 -16.67 -2.05
C CYS A 194 13.00 -16.59 -3.51
N LYS A 195 13.77 -17.14 -4.47
CA LYS A 195 13.34 -17.21 -5.88
C LYS A 195 12.12 -18.07 -6.08
N LEU A 196 12.04 -19.23 -5.42
CA LEU A 196 10.86 -20.09 -5.45
C LEU A 196 9.66 -19.42 -4.79
N PHE A 197 9.86 -18.74 -3.67
CA PHE A 197 8.82 -17.94 -3.01
C PHE A 197 8.29 -16.86 -3.94
N MET A 198 9.16 -16.02 -4.53
CA MET A 198 8.78 -14.96 -5.45
C MET A 198 8.03 -15.50 -6.67
N LYS A 199 8.42 -16.67 -7.18
CA LYS A 199 7.70 -17.35 -8.26
C LYS A 199 6.31 -17.81 -7.80
N SER A 200 6.23 -18.47 -6.64
CA SER A 200 4.99 -19.12 -6.17
C SER A 200 3.95 -18.09 -5.72
N ILE A 201 4.36 -17.04 -5.00
CA ILE A 201 3.44 -16.00 -4.51
C ILE A 201 2.80 -15.19 -5.64
N ASN A 202 3.56 -14.96 -6.72
CA ASN A 202 3.11 -14.27 -7.94
C ASN A 202 2.49 -15.23 -8.98
N THR A 203 2.34 -16.52 -8.67
CA THR A 203 1.73 -17.47 -9.62
C THR A 203 0.24 -17.17 -9.77
N ASN A 204 -0.19 -16.97 -11.01
CA ASN A 204 -1.61 -16.82 -11.33
C ASN A 204 -2.26 -18.21 -11.46
N THR A 205 -3.02 -18.59 -10.43
CA THR A 205 -3.69 -19.89 -10.36
C THR A 205 -5.12 -19.84 -10.93
N LYS A 206 -5.85 -20.96 -10.92
CA LYS A 206 -7.28 -20.96 -11.27
C LYS A 206 -8.12 -20.09 -10.31
N GLU A 207 -7.71 -20.04 -9.05
CA GLU A 207 -8.32 -19.18 -8.06
C GLU A 207 -7.82 -17.75 -8.14
N GLY A 208 -6.74 -17.53 -8.91
CA GLY A 208 -6.06 -16.28 -9.20
C GLY A 208 -4.75 -16.17 -8.40
N GLU A 209 -4.21 -14.98 -8.22
CA GLU A 209 -2.93 -14.78 -7.51
C GLU A 209 -3.11 -14.74 -5.98
N ILE A 210 -2.04 -15.10 -5.24
CA ILE A 210 -1.95 -14.88 -3.78
C ILE A 210 -1.70 -13.40 -3.55
N TYR A 211 -0.54 -12.86 -3.93
CA TYR A 211 -0.27 -11.42 -3.94
C TYR A 211 0.71 -11.08 -5.05
N ILE A 212 0.53 -9.92 -5.68
CA ILE A 212 1.59 -9.30 -6.46
C ILE A 212 2.66 -8.85 -5.48
N THR A 213 3.87 -9.39 -5.62
CA THR A 213 4.96 -9.20 -4.67
C THR A 213 6.19 -8.64 -5.37
N ASP A 214 6.72 -7.54 -4.83
CA ASP A 214 7.92 -6.85 -5.31
C ASP A 214 9.05 -6.93 -4.28
N ALA A 215 10.29 -7.09 -4.75
CA ALA A 215 11.51 -7.09 -3.94
C ALA A 215 12.50 -5.99 -4.36
N ASP A 216 12.06 -4.99 -5.12
CA ASP A 216 12.94 -3.97 -5.73
C ASP A 216 13.41 -2.90 -4.76
N LEU A 217 12.80 -2.80 -3.57
CA LEU A 217 13.28 -1.91 -2.51
C LEU A 217 14.55 -2.44 -1.83
N ARG A 218 14.97 -3.69 -2.11
CA ARG A 218 16.18 -4.29 -1.51
C ARG A 218 17.46 -3.53 -1.89
N PRO A 219 18.55 -3.67 -1.11
CA PRO A 219 19.86 -3.14 -1.46
C PRO A 219 20.27 -3.41 -2.91
N PHE A 220 20.77 -2.37 -3.60
CA PHE A 220 21.10 -2.37 -5.04
C PHE A 220 19.91 -2.60 -6.01
N GLY A 221 18.67 -2.64 -5.49
CA GLY A 221 17.44 -2.82 -6.26
C GLY A 221 17.45 -4.05 -7.15
N LYS A 222 16.87 -3.95 -8.36
CA LYS A 222 16.80 -5.04 -9.36
C LYS A 222 18.13 -5.72 -9.66
N SER A 223 19.24 -4.98 -9.59
CA SER A 223 20.58 -5.48 -9.90
C SER A 223 21.25 -6.17 -8.71
N GLY A 224 20.69 -6.06 -7.51
CA GLY A 224 21.17 -6.71 -6.29
C GLY A 224 20.76 -8.17 -6.18
N PRO A 225 21.45 -8.95 -5.31
CA PRO A 225 21.03 -10.31 -5.00
C PRO A 225 19.61 -10.30 -4.39
N ILE A 226 18.85 -11.39 -4.57
CA ILE A 226 17.49 -11.48 -4.00
C ILE A 226 17.51 -11.50 -2.47
N VAL A 227 18.54 -12.14 -1.90
CA VAL A 227 18.81 -12.25 -0.47
C VAL A 227 20.23 -11.78 -0.18
N MET A 228 20.40 -11.06 0.92
CA MET A 228 21.69 -10.54 1.38
C MET A 228 21.92 -10.96 2.83
N SER A 229 23.17 -11.14 3.26
CA SER A 229 23.41 -11.32 4.70
C SER A 229 23.12 -10.02 5.45
N ILE A 230 22.79 -10.10 6.73
CA ILE A 230 22.52 -8.89 7.53
C ILE A 230 23.78 -8.02 7.61
N GLU A 231 24.97 -8.61 7.70
CA GLU A 231 26.25 -7.89 7.72
C GLU A 231 26.49 -7.13 6.41
N ALA A 232 26.27 -7.77 5.26
CA ALA A 232 26.41 -7.10 3.97
C ALA A 232 25.37 -5.99 3.76
N ALA A 233 24.18 -6.13 4.37
CA ALA A 233 23.17 -5.07 4.37
C ALA A 233 23.60 -3.88 5.23
N GLU A 234 24.25 -4.12 6.37
CA GLU A 234 24.83 -3.08 7.23
C GLU A 234 25.87 -2.26 6.46
N ASP A 235 26.85 -2.93 5.82
CA ASP A 235 27.85 -2.31 4.96
C ASP A 235 27.20 -1.47 3.84
N TYR A 236 26.13 -2.00 3.23
CA TYR A 236 25.40 -1.31 2.17
C TYR A 236 24.79 0.01 2.66
N TYR A 237 24.02 -0.03 3.75
CA TYR A 237 23.33 1.16 4.24
C TYR A 237 24.29 2.20 4.83
N GLU A 238 25.43 1.76 5.38
CA GLU A 238 26.48 2.68 5.83
C GLU A 238 27.15 3.40 4.65
N MET A 239 27.54 2.67 3.60
CA MET A 239 28.36 3.22 2.51
C MET A 239 27.55 3.83 1.37
N TYR A 240 26.41 3.23 1.02
CA TYR A 240 25.66 3.51 -0.21
C TYR A 240 24.21 3.94 0.03
N GLY A 241 23.72 3.82 1.27
CA GLY A 241 22.33 4.07 1.63
C GLY A 241 21.86 5.48 1.25
N ARG A 242 20.74 5.54 0.54
CA ARG A 242 20.17 6.78 -0.01
C ARG A 242 19.10 7.35 0.90
N PHE A 243 18.87 8.67 0.77
CA PHE A 243 17.87 9.35 1.61
C PHE A 243 16.45 8.77 1.46
N TRP A 244 16.03 8.41 0.24
CA TRP A 244 14.70 7.80 0.03
C TRP A 244 14.59 6.41 0.68
N GLU A 245 15.68 5.66 0.82
CA GLU A 245 15.68 4.36 1.50
C GLU A 245 15.42 4.53 2.99
N ARG A 246 15.86 5.66 3.59
CA ARG A 246 15.49 6.00 4.97
C ARG A 246 13.98 6.16 5.11
N MET A 247 13.34 6.90 4.20
CA MET A 247 11.88 7.07 4.20
C MET A 247 11.16 5.72 4.07
N ALA A 248 11.67 4.82 3.21
CA ALA A 248 11.10 3.49 3.05
C ALA A 248 11.25 2.63 4.32
N LEU A 249 12.44 2.61 4.93
CA LEU A 249 12.75 1.81 6.12
C LEU A 249 12.03 2.26 7.39
N VAL A 250 11.47 3.47 7.45
CA VAL A 250 10.55 3.88 8.53
C VAL A 250 9.39 2.90 8.68
N ARG A 251 8.95 2.27 7.58
CA ARG A 251 7.84 1.32 7.55
C ARG A 251 8.27 -0.13 7.64
N ALA A 252 9.56 -0.43 7.80
CA ALA A 252 10.06 -1.80 7.81
C ALA A 252 9.56 -2.59 9.03
N ARG A 253 9.09 -3.82 8.81
CA ARG A 253 8.66 -4.75 9.86
C ARG A 253 8.90 -6.20 9.44
N ALA A 254 9.32 -7.05 10.36
CA ALA A 254 9.38 -8.49 10.10
C ALA A 254 8.01 -9.08 9.80
N VAL A 255 7.91 -9.83 8.70
CA VAL A 255 6.74 -10.64 8.33
C VAL A 255 7.03 -12.14 8.46
N TYR A 256 8.31 -12.53 8.39
CA TYR A 256 8.82 -13.85 8.73
C TYR A 256 10.16 -13.69 9.45
N ASP A 257 10.26 -14.21 10.68
CA ASP A 257 11.46 -14.10 11.51
C ASP A 257 11.47 -15.15 12.64
N GLU A 258 11.90 -16.38 12.35
CA GLU A 258 11.92 -17.45 13.35
C GLU A 258 13.08 -17.34 14.34
N SER A 259 14.20 -16.74 13.92
CA SER A 259 15.41 -16.61 14.75
C SER A 259 15.54 -15.23 15.42
N SER A 260 14.49 -14.41 15.40
CA SER A 260 14.47 -13.06 15.98
C SER A 260 15.56 -12.12 15.42
N LEU A 261 15.92 -12.30 14.14
CA LEU A 261 16.94 -11.55 13.42
C LEU A 261 16.57 -10.08 13.22
N PHE A 262 15.27 -9.75 13.19
CA PHE A 262 14.82 -8.38 12.95
C PHE A 262 15.26 -7.41 14.05
N SER A 263 15.40 -7.87 15.30
CA SER A 263 15.88 -7.02 16.39
C SER A 263 17.30 -6.53 16.10
N SER A 264 18.19 -7.42 15.64
CA SER A 264 19.55 -7.07 15.22
C SER A 264 19.55 -6.14 14.01
N PHE A 265 18.74 -6.46 12.99
CA PHE A 265 18.57 -5.59 11.81
C PHE A 265 18.10 -4.18 12.22
N TYR A 266 17.13 -4.10 13.13
CA TYR A 266 16.59 -2.82 13.59
C TYR A 266 17.66 -2.01 14.34
N GLU A 267 18.38 -2.64 15.27
CA GLU A 267 19.38 -1.97 16.10
C GLU A 267 20.62 -1.53 15.31
N ASN A 268 21.15 -2.39 14.44
CA ASN A 268 22.42 -2.17 13.75
C ASN A 268 22.25 -1.43 12.41
N ILE A 269 21.07 -1.50 11.80
CA ILE A 269 20.83 -0.87 10.48
C ILE A 269 19.81 0.26 10.60
N ILE A 270 18.58 -0.03 11.00
CA ILE A 270 17.49 0.95 10.97
C ILE A 270 17.80 2.15 11.88
N ILE A 271 18.19 1.92 13.14
CA ILE A 271 18.48 3.02 14.07
C ILE A 271 19.57 3.96 13.56
N PRO A 272 20.80 3.50 13.24
CA PRO A 272 21.88 4.40 12.83
C PRO A 272 21.63 5.03 11.45
N PHE A 273 21.02 4.32 10.51
CA PHE A 273 20.78 4.83 9.16
C PHE A 273 19.57 5.76 9.06
N VAL A 274 18.44 5.38 9.65
CA VAL A 274 17.15 6.09 9.53
C VAL A 274 17.01 7.18 10.59
N PHE A 275 17.31 6.86 11.85
CA PHE A 275 17.01 7.72 13.00
C PHE A 275 18.25 8.45 13.54
N LYS A 276 18.91 9.22 12.65
CA LYS A 276 20.08 10.06 12.99
C LYS A 276 19.79 10.97 14.19
N LYS A 277 20.71 11.01 15.16
CA LYS A 277 20.59 11.88 16.36
C LYS A 277 20.59 13.38 16.01
N SER A 278 21.33 13.77 14.98
CA SER A 278 21.39 15.13 14.47
C SER A 278 20.91 15.18 13.02
N ILE A 279 19.90 16.01 12.79
CA ILE A 279 19.45 16.41 11.46
C ILE A 279 20.30 17.58 11.00
N ASP A 280 20.85 17.47 9.80
CA ASP A 280 21.64 18.53 9.17
C ASP A 280 20.86 19.17 8.01
N GLN A 281 21.42 20.22 7.40
CA GLN A 281 20.78 20.91 6.28
C GLN A 281 20.57 19.97 5.07
N ARG A 282 21.41 18.95 4.90
CA ARG A 282 21.29 18.00 3.78
C ARG A 282 20.02 17.15 3.91
N ASP A 283 19.68 16.76 5.13
CA ASP A 283 18.44 16.04 5.39
C ASP A 283 17.21 16.90 5.02
N LEU A 284 17.21 18.20 5.39
CA LEU A 284 16.15 19.15 5.03
C LEU A 284 16.06 19.37 3.51
N ASP A 285 17.19 19.56 2.84
CA ASP A 285 17.27 19.77 1.40
C ASP A 285 16.74 18.55 0.62
N ASN A 286 16.96 17.33 1.13
CA ASN A 286 16.43 16.11 0.54
C ASN A 286 14.91 15.97 0.73
N ILE A 287 14.37 16.31 1.90
CA ILE A 287 12.91 16.32 2.12
C ILE A 287 12.26 17.37 1.21
N SER A 288 12.86 18.56 1.10
CA SER A 288 12.40 19.62 0.19
C SER A 288 12.34 19.13 -1.26
N LEU A 289 13.41 18.47 -1.74
CA LEU A 289 13.47 17.92 -3.09
C LEU A 289 12.40 16.82 -3.32
N MET A 290 12.17 15.94 -2.34
CA MET A 290 11.11 14.92 -2.45
C MET A 290 9.71 15.55 -2.45
N LYS A 291 9.48 16.59 -1.65
CA LYS A 291 8.24 17.37 -1.66
C LYS A 291 7.99 17.99 -3.03
N GLU A 292 9.01 18.64 -3.60
CA GLU A 292 8.93 19.24 -4.94
C GLU A 292 8.61 18.20 -6.02
N LYS A 293 9.24 17.02 -5.95
CA LYS A 293 8.96 15.91 -6.87
C LYS A 293 7.48 15.50 -6.81
N ILE A 294 6.91 15.34 -5.61
CA ILE A 294 5.48 15.03 -5.43
C ILE A 294 4.58 16.09 -6.08
N GLU A 295 4.89 17.38 -5.87
CA GLU A 295 4.11 18.48 -6.44
C GLU A 295 4.17 18.55 -7.97
N LEU A 296 5.34 18.26 -8.56
CA LEU A 296 5.50 18.21 -10.02
C LEU A 296 4.75 17.02 -10.63
N GLU A 297 4.79 15.85 -9.99
CA GLU A 297 4.03 14.66 -10.43
C GLU A 297 2.51 14.92 -10.44
N GLN A 298 1.99 15.67 -9.47
CA GLN A 298 0.58 16.06 -9.39
C GLN A 298 0.16 16.94 -10.57
N LYS A 299 0.99 17.93 -10.93
CA LYS A 299 0.70 18.83 -12.06
C LYS A 299 0.58 18.08 -13.38
N LYS A 300 1.48 17.13 -13.65
CA LYS A 300 1.43 16.29 -14.87
C LYS A 300 0.12 15.49 -14.98
N LYS A 301 -0.44 15.05 -13.85
CA LYS A 301 -1.66 14.22 -13.80
C LYS A 301 -2.98 15.00 -13.88
N THR A 302 -2.96 16.33 -13.83
CA THR A 302 -4.18 17.16 -13.88
C THR A 302 -4.89 17.10 -15.25
N LEU A 303 -4.28 16.44 -16.25
CA LEU A 303 -4.82 16.25 -17.60
C LEU A 303 -5.75 15.02 -17.75
N SER A 304 -5.88 14.17 -16.72
CA SER A 304 -6.78 12.99 -16.76
C SER A 304 -8.20 13.30 -16.28
N LYS A 305 -9.22 12.68 -16.88
CA LYS A 305 -10.62 12.74 -16.41
C LYS A 305 -10.76 12.02 -15.07
N GLY A 306 -10.71 12.74 -13.95
CA GLY A 306 -10.94 12.23 -12.60
C GLY A 306 -9.87 12.62 -11.59
N TYR A 307 -10.12 12.29 -10.31
CA TYR A 307 -9.21 12.56 -9.19
C TYR A 307 -8.47 11.30 -8.77
N ASN A 308 -7.13 11.33 -8.73
CA ASN A 308 -6.35 10.22 -8.21
C ASN A 308 -6.22 10.31 -6.68
N VAL A 309 -6.89 9.44 -5.93
CA VAL A 309 -6.98 9.53 -4.46
C VAL A 309 -5.65 9.30 -3.74
N LYS A 310 -4.71 8.61 -4.39
CA LYS A 310 -3.39 8.34 -3.82
C LYS A 310 -2.39 9.45 -4.13
N THR A 311 -2.33 9.87 -5.39
CA THR A 311 -1.25 10.73 -5.90
C THR A 311 -1.69 12.14 -6.26
N GLY A 312 -2.99 12.43 -6.24
CA GLY A 312 -3.51 13.78 -6.41
C GLY A 312 -3.26 14.67 -5.20
N GLU A 313 -3.49 15.97 -5.38
CA GLU A 313 -3.37 16.98 -4.32
C GLU A 313 -4.33 16.66 -3.14
N GLY A 314 -3.81 16.74 -1.92
CA GLY A 314 -4.53 16.34 -0.71
C GLY A 314 -4.77 14.84 -0.58
N GLY A 315 -4.04 14.02 -1.35
CA GLY A 315 -4.22 12.57 -1.43
C GLY A 315 -3.41 11.78 -0.39
N ILE A 316 -3.58 10.45 -0.39
CA ILE A 316 -2.98 9.52 0.58
C ILE A 316 -1.46 9.68 0.66
N ARG A 317 -0.78 9.86 -0.49
CA ARG A 317 0.69 9.99 -0.54
C ARG A 317 1.20 11.23 0.21
N GLU A 318 0.46 12.34 0.22
CA GLU A 318 0.86 13.54 0.97
C GLU A 318 0.79 13.30 2.48
N VAL A 319 -0.20 12.55 2.96
CA VAL A 319 -0.30 12.10 4.36
C VAL A 319 0.90 11.24 4.73
N GLU A 320 1.14 10.18 3.94
CA GLU A 320 2.24 9.23 4.19
C GLU A 320 3.61 9.92 4.17
N PHE A 321 3.83 10.82 3.21
CA PHE A 321 5.07 11.58 3.10
C PHE A 321 5.27 12.52 4.29
N SER A 322 4.25 13.28 4.67
CA SER A 322 4.36 14.25 5.77
C SER A 322 4.71 13.56 7.08
N LEU A 323 4.03 12.45 7.38
CA LEU A 323 4.26 11.68 8.59
C LEU A 323 5.64 11.00 8.59
N GLN A 324 6.06 10.39 7.48
CA GLN A 324 7.41 9.81 7.37
C GLN A 324 8.50 10.88 7.53
N ALA A 325 8.33 12.05 6.93
CA ALA A 325 9.26 13.15 7.07
C ALA A 325 9.36 13.63 8.53
N MET A 326 8.23 13.79 9.23
CA MET A 326 8.23 14.10 10.67
C MET A 326 8.94 13.02 11.49
N THR A 327 8.71 11.75 11.17
CA THR A 327 9.39 10.61 11.81
C THR A 327 10.89 10.62 11.59
N LEU A 328 11.37 10.94 10.38
CA LEU A 328 12.81 11.09 10.13
C LEU A 328 13.40 12.27 10.92
N LEU A 329 12.73 13.42 10.90
CA LEU A 329 13.21 14.65 11.53
C LEU A 329 13.26 14.56 13.06
N LEU A 330 12.32 13.82 13.67
CA LEU A 330 12.14 13.79 15.11
C LEU A 330 12.55 12.46 15.76
N GLY A 331 12.46 11.34 15.04
CA GLY A 331 12.64 9.98 15.57
C GLY A 331 14.03 9.71 16.13
N GLY A 332 15.06 10.41 15.65
CA GLY A 332 16.40 10.33 16.22
C GLY A 332 16.48 10.81 17.67
N LYS A 333 15.72 11.86 18.03
CA LYS A 333 15.66 12.44 19.37
C LYS A 333 14.49 11.93 20.21
N LYS A 334 13.39 11.53 19.56
CA LYS A 334 12.16 11.04 20.19
C LYS A 334 11.84 9.63 19.72
N PRO A 335 12.39 8.57 20.37
CA PRO A 335 12.17 7.18 19.96
C PRO A 335 10.69 6.77 19.88
N LEU A 336 9.81 7.38 20.69
CA LEU A 336 8.37 7.14 20.66
C LEU A 336 7.73 7.41 19.28
N LEU A 337 8.33 8.30 18.48
CA LEU A 337 7.87 8.67 17.14
C LEU A 337 8.38 7.73 16.02
N ARG A 338 9.15 6.68 16.35
CA ARG A 338 9.64 5.67 15.39
C ARG A 338 8.57 4.63 15.08
N ASP A 339 7.38 5.08 14.68
CA ASP A 339 6.28 4.20 14.28
C ASP A 339 6.05 4.30 12.77
N GLY A 340 6.01 3.14 12.11
CA GLY A 340 5.72 3.06 10.68
C GLY A 340 4.23 3.13 10.35
N ASN A 341 3.34 2.88 11.31
CA ASN A 341 1.89 2.88 11.08
C ASN A 341 1.32 4.29 11.15
N THR A 342 0.53 4.66 10.13
CA THR A 342 0.01 6.01 9.93
C THR A 342 -0.89 6.44 11.11
N TYR A 343 -1.87 5.62 11.49
CA TYR A 343 -2.80 5.93 12.57
C TYR A 343 -2.11 6.10 13.93
N ARG A 344 -1.25 5.14 14.30
CA ARG A 344 -0.50 5.22 15.56
C ARG A 344 0.44 6.40 15.58
N LEU A 345 1.07 6.73 14.45
CA LEU A 345 1.98 7.87 14.36
C LEU A 345 1.25 9.20 14.51
N ILE A 346 0.06 9.36 13.92
CA ILE A 346 -0.78 10.56 14.12
C ILE A 346 -1.07 10.75 15.61
N MET A 347 -1.56 9.69 16.28
CA MET A 347 -1.83 9.72 17.72
C MET A 347 -0.58 10.08 18.54
N LYS A 348 0.57 9.49 18.20
CA LYS A 348 1.84 9.76 18.89
C LYS A 348 2.32 11.20 18.68
N LEU A 349 2.15 11.77 17.49
CA LEU A 349 2.52 13.16 17.20
C LEU A 349 1.64 14.15 17.98
N GLU A 350 0.34 13.87 18.07
CA GLU A 350 -0.61 14.63 18.88
C GLU A 350 -0.24 14.60 20.37
N GLN A 351 -0.05 13.40 20.94
CA GLN A 351 0.33 13.21 22.35
C GLN A 351 1.67 13.88 22.73
N ASN A 352 2.53 14.17 21.74
CA ASN A 352 3.82 14.82 21.93
C ASN A 352 3.81 16.32 21.55
N GLY A 353 2.63 16.90 21.30
CA GLY A 353 2.44 18.31 20.97
C GLY A 353 3.08 18.74 19.64
N ILE A 354 3.29 17.80 18.72
CA ILE A 354 3.79 18.10 17.37
C ILE A 354 2.63 18.46 16.45
N LEU A 355 1.51 17.76 16.59
CA LEU A 355 0.22 18.14 16.02
C LEU A 355 -0.69 18.61 17.15
N SER A 356 -1.52 19.61 16.87
CA SER A 356 -2.68 19.89 17.72
C SER A 356 -3.71 18.76 17.63
N GLU A 357 -4.60 18.68 18.61
CA GLU A 357 -5.72 17.73 18.62
C GLU A 357 -6.60 17.89 17.37
N GLU A 358 -6.82 19.13 16.92
CA GLU A 358 -7.60 19.42 15.71
C GLU A 358 -6.90 18.90 14.45
N GLU A 359 -5.59 19.12 14.31
CA GLU A 359 -4.80 18.62 13.18
C GLU A 359 -4.74 17.08 13.17
N GLY A 360 -4.51 16.47 14.34
CA GLY A 360 -4.45 15.02 14.50
C GLY A 360 -5.76 14.35 14.09
N ASN A 361 -6.88 14.81 14.66
CA ASN A 361 -8.21 14.30 14.31
C ASN A 361 -8.55 14.54 12.83
N SER A 362 -8.28 15.74 12.32
CA SER A 362 -8.52 16.10 10.92
C SER A 362 -7.75 15.20 9.95
N LEU A 363 -6.49 14.90 10.26
CA LEU A 363 -5.64 14.04 9.44
C LEU A 363 -6.08 12.57 9.52
N LYS A 364 -6.46 12.08 10.70
CA LYS A 364 -7.02 10.73 10.88
C LYS A 364 -8.30 10.56 10.05
N GLU A 365 -9.26 11.48 10.18
CA GLU A 365 -10.50 11.46 9.40
C GLU A 365 -10.25 11.49 7.89
N ALA A 366 -9.35 12.38 7.44
CA ALA A 366 -8.99 12.49 6.03
C ALA A 366 -8.35 11.20 5.49
N TYR A 367 -7.40 10.62 6.24
CA TYR A 367 -6.78 9.36 5.86
C TYR A 367 -7.79 8.22 5.79
N THR A 368 -8.66 8.06 6.79
CA THR A 368 -9.72 7.05 6.79
C THR A 368 -10.67 7.22 5.60
N PHE A 369 -11.13 8.45 5.32
CA PHE A 369 -12.02 8.73 4.19
C PHE A 369 -11.37 8.36 2.86
N LEU A 370 -10.13 8.80 2.63
CA LEU A 370 -9.40 8.53 1.40
C LEU A 370 -9.09 7.03 1.24
N ARG A 371 -8.78 6.32 2.33
CA ARG A 371 -8.55 4.87 2.31
C ARG A 371 -9.82 4.09 1.99
N ARG A 372 -10.98 4.44 2.57
CA ARG A 372 -12.28 3.82 2.21
C ARG A 372 -12.60 4.02 0.72
N LEU A 373 -12.37 5.23 0.22
CA LEU A 373 -12.56 5.52 -1.20
C LEU A 373 -11.59 4.73 -2.09
N GLU A 374 -10.31 4.64 -1.71
CA GLU A 374 -9.30 3.82 -2.40
C GLU A 374 -9.73 2.34 -2.45
N HIS A 375 -10.25 1.81 -1.34
CA HIS A 375 -10.74 0.43 -1.28
C HIS A 375 -11.89 0.21 -2.26
N LEU A 376 -12.91 1.08 -2.27
CA LEU A 376 -14.05 0.96 -3.20
C LEU A 376 -13.64 1.02 -4.67
N ILE A 377 -12.72 1.93 -5.02
CA ILE A 377 -12.15 2.03 -6.37
C ILE A 377 -11.49 0.72 -6.78
N GLN A 378 -10.71 0.13 -5.88
CA GLN A 378 -9.95 -1.08 -6.15
C GLN A 378 -10.82 -2.33 -6.23
N ILE A 379 -11.70 -2.55 -5.25
CA ILE A 379 -12.50 -3.78 -5.19
C ILE A 379 -13.55 -3.86 -6.29
N LYS A 380 -14.00 -2.73 -6.86
CA LYS A 380 -14.95 -2.70 -7.98
C LYS A 380 -14.53 -3.65 -9.10
N ASN A 381 -13.28 -3.51 -9.56
CA ASN A 381 -12.71 -4.32 -10.65
C ASN A 381 -11.58 -5.26 -10.18
N CYS A 382 -11.24 -5.22 -8.89
CA CYS A 382 -10.21 -6.04 -8.26
C CYS A 382 -8.84 -5.83 -8.90
N VAL A 383 -8.52 -4.55 -9.10
CA VAL A 383 -7.27 -4.06 -9.69
C VAL A 383 -6.74 -2.91 -8.85
N GLN A 384 -5.45 -2.65 -8.94
CA GLN A 384 -4.79 -1.52 -8.29
C GLN A 384 -5.07 -0.22 -9.06
N ASP A 385 -6.32 0.25 -9.04
CA ASP A 385 -6.71 1.58 -9.52
C ASP A 385 -6.80 2.57 -8.35
N HIS A 386 -6.60 3.85 -8.64
CA HIS A 386 -6.66 4.95 -7.68
C HIS A 386 -7.47 6.14 -8.21
N VAL A 387 -8.03 6.05 -9.43
CA VAL A 387 -8.71 7.17 -10.07
C VAL A 387 -10.21 7.11 -9.79
N LEU A 388 -10.70 8.09 -9.04
CA LEU A 388 -12.11 8.42 -8.96
C LEU A 388 -12.54 9.07 -10.28
N LYS A 389 -13.25 8.32 -11.12
CA LYS A 389 -13.83 8.81 -12.37
C LYS A 389 -15.14 9.53 -12.09
N ASP A 390 -15.43 10.60 -12.83
CA ASP A 390 -16.64 11.42 -12.61
C ASP A 390 -17.94 10.61 -12.64
N GLN A 391 -18.01 9.61 -13.52
CA GLN A 391 -19.15 8.69 -13.66
C GLN A 391 -19.36 7.76 -12.45
N ASP A 392 -18.32 7.53 -11.64
CA ASP A 392 -18.36 6.63 -10.49
C ASP A 392 -18.65 7.37 -9.17
N VAL A 393 -18.65 8.71 -9.18
CA VAL A 393 -18.82 9.55 -7.98
C VAL A 393 -20.13 9.25 -7.26
N GLU A 394 -21.24 9.15 -7.99
CA GLU A 394 -22.56 8.91 -7.39
C GLU A 394 -22.66 7.51 -6.77
N LYS A 395 -22.13 6.50 -7.46
CA LYS A 395 -22.06 5.12 -6.96
C LYS A 395 -21.23 5.01 -5.69
N PHE A 396 -20.04 5.61 -5.66
CA PHE A 396 -19.17 5.56 -4.47
C PHE A 396 -19.67 6.43 -3.33
N ALA A 397 -20.33 7.57 -3.62
CA ALA A 397 -21.03 8.34 -2.61
C ALA A 397 -22.11 7.49 -1.92
N PHE A 398 -22.92 6.77 -2.71
CA PHE A 398 -23.93 5.85 -2.19
C PHE A 398 -23.33 4.76 -1.29
N PHE A 399 -22.26 4.08 -1.72
CA PHE A 399 -21.60 3.05 -0.90
C PHE A 399 -20.98 3.55 0.40
N MET A 400 -20.59 4.83 0.44
CA MET A 400 -20.08 5.49 1.64
C MET A 400 -21.20 6.11 2.50
N GLY A 401 -22.47 5.95 2.11
CA GLY A 401 -23.62 6.46 2.87
C GLY A 401 -23.85 7.97 2.72
N PHE A 402 -23.44 8.55 1.60
CA PHE A 402 -23.55 9.98 1.34
C PHE A 402 -24.35 10.29 0.07
N SER A 403 -25.06 11.41 0.07
CA SER A 403 -25.46 12.07 -1.17
C SER A 403 -24.22 12.53 -1.94
N LYS A 404 -24.30 12.61 -3.27
CA LYS A 404 -23.23 13.12 -4.15
C LYS A 404 -22.63 14.46 -3.68
N ASP A 405 -23.48 15.43 -3.30
CA ASP A 405 -23.02 16.76 -2.89
C ASP A 405 -22.24 16.75 -1.57
N LYS A 406 -22.76 16.02 -0.57
CA LYS A 406 -22.07 15.81 0.71
C LYS A 406 -20.73 15.08 0.51
N PHE A 407 -20.69 14.06 -0.33
CA PHE A 407 -19.47 13.33 -0.65
C PHE A 407 -18.40 14.26 -1.26
N ASN A 408 -18.76 15.06 -2.26
CA ASN A 408 -17.84 16.02 -2.89
C ASN A 408 -17.33 17.08 -1.91
N SER A 409 -18.21 17.57 -1.03
CA SER A 409 -17.86 18.55 0.00
C SER A 409 -16.86 17.95 1.01
N LEU A 410 -17.10 16.73 1.48
CA LEU A 410 -16.19 16.01 2.39
C LEU A 410 -14.85 15.71 1.71
N LEU A 411 -14.86 15.23 0.47
CA LEU A 411 -13.64 14.97 -0.30
C LEU A 411 -12.80 16.25 -0.44
N SER A 412 -13.43 17.39 -0.75
CA SER A 412 -12.74 18.68 -0.84
C SER A 412 -12.17 19.13 0.52
N LEU A 413 -12.94 18.97 1.60
CA LEU A 413 -12.52 19.32 2.96
C LEU A 413 -11.30 18.51 3.40
N HIS A 414 -11.36 17.18 3.26
CA HIS A 414 -10.28 16.29 3.64
C HIS A 414 -9.01 16.57 2.83
N ARG A 415 -9.14 16.80 1.52
CA ARG A 415 -8.00 17.18 0.66
C ARG A 415 -7.36 18.48 1.11
N SER A 416 -8.16 19.50 1.45
CA SER A 416 -7.65 20.79 1.93
C SER A 416 -6.86 20.63 3.24
N ARG A 417 -7.37 19.84 4.19
CA ARG A 417 -6.72 19.56 5.48
C ARG A 417 -5.39 18.84 5.30
N VAL A 418 -5.35 17.82 4.44
CA VAL A 418 -4.11 17.11 4.10
C VAL A 418 -3.10 18.07 3.47
N ARG A 419 -3.58 18.91 2.53
CA ARG A 419 -2.72 19.84 1.81
C ARG A 419 -2.09 20.89 2.73
N GLU A 420 -2.85 21.37 3.71
CA GLU A 420 -2.36 22.32 4.71
C GLU A 420 -1.17 21.76 5.51
N ILE A 421 -1.29 20.52 6.01
CA ILE A 421 -0.20 19.85 6.75
C ILE A 421 1.01 19.62 5.83
N PHE A 422 0.78 19.19 4.59
CA PHE A 422 1.84 18.96 3.61
C PHE A 422 2.59 20.26 3.27
N ASP A 423 1.88 21.38 3.11
CA ASP A 423 2.48 22.67 2.77
C ASP A 423 3.25 23.30 3.94
N ASN A 424 2.82 23.04 5.17
CA ASN A 424 3.47 23.55 6.39
C ASN A 424 4.57 22.63 6.95
N LEU A 425 4.84 21.48 6.31
CA LEU A 425 5.83 20.49 6.75
C LEU A 425 7.25 21.07 6.91
N LEU A 426 7.64 21.95 5.99
CA LEU A 426 8.94 22.63 6.00
C LEU A 426 8.73 24.15 5.99
N PRO A 427 9.66 24.93 6.56
CA PRO A 427 9.64 26.38 6.42
C PRO A 427 9.55 26.77 4.94
N LYS A 428 8.67 27.73 4.62
CA LYS A 428 8.49 28.18 3.23
C LYS A 428 9.82 28.64 2.63
N SER A 429 10.39 27.87 1.70
CA SER A 429 11.55 28.30 0.92
C SER A 429 11.13 29.41 -0.06
N ARG A 430 12.05 30.32 -0.38
CA ARG A 430 11.77 31.52 -1.21
C ARG A 430 11.30 31.16 -2.62
N LYS A 431 10.41 31.99 -3.18
CA LYS A 431 9.85 32.03 -4.55
C LYS A 431 10.13 30.80 -5.42
N LYS A 432 9.09 29.98 -5.66
CA LYS A 432 9.06 28.98 -6.75
C LYS A 432 9.43 29.66 -8.08
N VAL A 433 10.62 29.35 -8.60
CA VAL A 433 11.04 29.75 -9.95
C VAL A 433 10.25 28.89 -10.94
N SER A 434 9.74 29.49 -12.02
CA SER A 434 9.10 28.71 -13.08
C SER A 434 10.16 27.84 -13.76
N LEU A 435 10.04 26.53 -13.62
CA LEU A 435 10.91 25.56 -14.26
C LEU A 435 10.47 25.31 -15.70
N ASN A 436 11.43 25.04 -16.59
CA ASN A 436 11.15 24.55 -17.94
C ASN A 436 11.07 23.01 -17.95
N PRO A 437 10.55 22.39 -19.03
CA PRO A 437 10.37 20.93 -19.10
C PRO A 437 11.63 20.10 -18.84
N CYS A 438 12.81 20.62 -19.23
CA CYS A 438 14.09 19.92 -19.05
C CYS A 438 14.55 19.93 -17.59
N GLN A 439 14.33 21.05 -16.90
CA GLN A 439 14.59 21.16 -15.46
C GLN A 439 13.63 20.26 -14.67
N GLU A 440 12.34 20.25 -15.01
CA GLU A 440 11.35 19.36 -14.40
C GLU A 440 11.72 17.88 -14.60
N ALA A 441 12.20 17.51 -15.79
CA ALA A 441 12.62 16.15 -16.10
C ALA A 441 13.77 15.65 -15.22
N VAL A 442 14.71 16.53 -14.82
CA VAL A 442 15.79 16.17 -13.89
C VAL A 442 15.24 15.88 -12.49
N ILE A 443 14.34 16.73 -11.97
CA ILE A 443 13.72 16.51 -10.65
C ILE A 443 12.84 15.25 -10.65
N LEU A 444 12.11 15.02 -11.74
CA LEU A 444 11.21 13.89 -11.89
C LEU A 444 11.92 12.58 -12.27
N GLU A 445 13.22 12.61 -12.55
CA GLU A 445 13.99 11.46 -13.03
C GLU A 445 13.45 10.90 -14.38
N ASP A 446 12.87 11.78 -15.19
CA ASP A 446 12.18 11.45 -16.43
C ASP A 446 13.14 11.51 -17.63
N VAL A 447 13.81 10.38 -17.87
CA VAL A 447 14.80 10.27 -18.95
C VAL A 447 14.21 10.48 -20.34
N GLU A 448 12.93 10.16 -20.54
CA GLU A 448 12.27 10.28 -21.84
C GLU A 448 12.02 11.75 -22.18
N VAL A 449 11.41 12.51 -21.25
CA VAL A 449 11.22 13.96 -21.41
C VAL A 449 12.57 14.67 -21.50
N PHE A 450 13.56 14.27 -20.68
CA PHE A 450 14.89 14.87 -20.76
C PHE A 450 15.56 14.60 -22.11
N SER A 451 15.41 13.39 -22.66
CA SER A 451 16.00 13.05 -23.97
C SER A 451 15.45 13.93 -25.10
N GLN A 452 14.18 14.36 -25.00
CA GLN A 452 13.58 15.30 -25.96
C GLN A 452 14.19 16.71 -25.87
N CYS A 453 14.75 17.08 -24.73
CA CYS A 453 15.45 18.35 -24.54
C CYS A 453 16.85 18.40 -25.18
N ILE A 454 17.47 17.24 -25.41
CA ILE A 454 18.82 17.09 -25.96
C ILE A 454 18.83 16.20 -27.22
N PRO A 455 18.06 16.54 -28.27
CA PRO A 455 17.86 15.64 -29.43
C PRO A 455 19.15 15.34 -30.20
N ASN A 456 20.18 16.18 -30.05
CA ASN A 456 21.45 16.06 -30.78
C ASN A 456 22.53 15.27 -30.01
N VAL A 457 22.25 14.81 -28.78
CA VAL A 457 23.22 14.04 -27.98
C VAL A 457 23.16 12.57 -28.38
N LYS A 458 24.30 11.98 -28.77
CA LYS A 458 24.39 10.59 -29.28
C LYS A 458 23.89 9.53 -28.29
N ASN A 459 24.05 9.77 -26.99
CA ASN A 459 23.58 8.86 -25.94
C ASN A 459 22.91 9.66 -24.79
N PRO A 460 21.65 10.09 -24.97
CA PRO A 460 21.00 11.01 -24.03
C PRO A 460 20.73 10.34 -22.67
N LYS A 461 20.49 9.03 -22.65
CA LYS A 461 20.27 8.26 -21.42
C LYS A 461 21.50 8.23 -20.52
N ASN A 462 22.69 7.97 -21.06
CA ASN A 462 23.91 7.97 -20.26
C ASN A 462 24.24 9.37 -19.74
N PHE A 463 24.09 10.40 -20.59
CA PHE A 463 24.29 11.79 -20.17
C PHE A 463 23.32 12.20 -19.06
N PHE A 464 22.05 11.83 -19.18
CA PHE A 464 21.05 12.04 -18.14
C PHE A 464 21.43 11.34 -16.83
N ASN A 465 21.86 10.07 -16.88
CA ASN A 465 22.25 9.32 -15.69
C ASN A 465 23.44 9.96 -14.97
N SER A 466 24.44 10.47 -15.70
CA SER A 466 25.57 11.21 -15.11
C SER A 466 25.12 12.51 -14.45
N LEU A 467 24.26 13.30 -15.12
CA LEU A 467 23.69 14.52 -14.54
C LEU A 467 22.87 14.21 -13.27
N LEU A 468 22.07 13.14 -13.33
CA LEU A 468 21.26 12.68 -12.21
C LEU A 468 22.14 12.25 -11.03
N GLY A 469 23.25 11.57 -11.32
CA GLY A 469 24.25 11.17 -10.34
C GLY A 469 24.80 12.37 -9.56
N ILE A 470 25.11 13.47 -10.25
CA ILE A 470 25.56 14.73 -9.66
C ILE A 470 24.42 15.40 -8.86
N PHE A 471 23.23 15.51 -9.44
CA PHE A 471 22.10 16.22 -8.84
C PHE A 471 21.60 15.55 -7.54
N GLN A 472 21.54 14.21 -7.55
CA GLN A 472 21.11 13.39 -6.41
C GLN A 472 22.23 13.07 -5.43
N GLY A 473 23.48 13.27 -5.85
CA GLY A 473 24.68 12.97 -5.09
C GLY A 473 25.01 11.48 -4.91
N LYS A 474 24.76 10.69 -5.96
CA LYS A 474 25.12 9.26 -6.01
C LYS A 474 26.62 9.00 -6.20
N GLU A 475 27.38 9.99 -6.68
CA GLU A 475 28.84 9.87 -6.96
C GLU A 475 29.72 10.55 -5.89
N GLY A 476 29.23 10.65 -4.65
CA GLY A 476 29.95 11.33 -3.56
C GLY A 476 29.92 12.87 -3.65
N ILE A 477 29.23 13.44 -4.64
CA ILE A 477 29.04 14.89 -4.83
C ILE A 477 27.69 15.28 -4.23
N TYR A 478 27.65 15.93 -3.07
CA TYR A 478 26.40 16.40 -2.49
C TYR A 478 26.15 17.89 -2.81
N LEU A 479 25.04 18.20 -3.49
CA LEU A 479 24.60 19.57 -3.73
C LEU A 479 23.57 20.00 -2.67
N SER A 480 23.81 21.12 -2.00
CA SER A 480 22.81 21.82 -1.18
C SER A 480 21.61 22.29 -2.00
N GLU A 481 20.50 22.67 -1.36
CA GLU A 481 19.32 23.21 -2.05
C GLU A 481 19.69 24.41 -2.94
N LYS A 482 20.55 25.30 -2.45
CA LYS A 482 21.04 26.46 -3.23
C LYS A 482 21.90 26.04 -4.43
N GLU A 483 22.72 25.00 -4.28
CA GLU A 483 23.54 24.49 -5.38
C GLU A 483 22.71 23.71 -6.39
N ARG A 484 21.68 22.98 -5.95
CA ARG A 484 20.69 22.33 -6.83
C ARG A 484 19.90 23.37 -7.63
N GLN A 485 19.46 24.46 -6.99
CA GLN A 485 18.80 25.57 -7.70
C GLN A 485 19.72 26.17 -8.77
N LYS A 486 20.98 26.47 -8.41
CA LYS A 486 21.97 26.94 -9.39
C LYS A 486 22.21 25.92 -10.51
N PHE A 487 22.34 24.64 -10.17
CA PHE A 487 22.51 23.57 -11.15
C PHE A 487 21.35 23.57 -12.15
N LEU A 488 20.12 23.67 -11.67
CA LEU A 488 18.93 23.78 -12.52
C LEU A 488 18.94 25.08 -13.34
N GLU A 489 19.29 26.23 -12.76
CA GLU A 489 19.40 27.51 -13.46
C GLU A 489 20.41 27.46 -14.62
N TYR A 490 21.54 26.78 -14.43
CA TYR A 490 22.56 26.61 -15.46
C TYR A 490 22.29 25.46 -16.43
N LEU A 491 21.43 24.50 -16.09
CA LEU A 491 21.08 23.33 -16.91
C LEU A 491 20.79 23.69 -18.40
N PRO A 492 20.00 24.73 -18.72
CA PRO A 492 19.73 25.10 -20.11
C PRO A 492 20.98 25.55 -20.89
N THR A 493 22.02 26.03 -20.21
CA THR A 493 23.28 26.44 -20.86
C THR A 493 24.16 25.24 -21.23
N PHE A 494 24.09 24.14 -20.47
CA PHE A 494 24.80 22.89 -20.77
C PHE A 494 24.15 22.12 -21.92
N ILE A 495 22.83 22.23 -22.07
CA ILE A 495 22.02 21.47 -23.04
C ILE A 495 22.01 22.10 -24.44
N LYS A 496 22.30 23.40 -24.57
CA LYS A 496 22.30 24.14 -25.84
C LYS A 496 23.61 24.03 -26.65
N LYS A 497 24.67 23.48 -26.07
CA LYS A 497 25.97 23.23 -26.73
C LYS A 497 26.07 21.77 -27.10
#